data_AF-C1BPP5-F1
#
_entry.id   AF-C1BPP5-F1
#
_cell.length_a   1.000
_cell.length_b   1.000
_cell.length_c   1.000
_cell.angle_alpha   90.00
_cell.angle_beta   90.00
_cell.angle_gamma   90.00
#
_symmetry.space_group_name_H-M   'P 1'
#
loop_
_entity.id
_entity.type
_entity.pdbx_description
1 polymer ?
#
loop_
_entity_poly.entity_id
_entity_poly.type
_entity_poly.pdbx_seq_one_letter_code
_entity_poly.pdbx_strand_id
1 'polypeptide(L)'
;MYRWSLFALLFVTCMEVSIQKKTKQGPQTLSRGWDDDITWVQTYDEALMTMTESKKPLMVIHHMEDCPHSQALKKAFAADKAVQELAQEDFVMLNLIHETSDPNLAPDGHYVPRILFVDPSMTVRAELVGKYSNHMFTYKPSDIPHLAKNMKKAKRLLHTEL
;
A
#
# COMPACT_ATOMS: atom_id res chain seq x y z
N MET A 1 44.34 47.81 -37.84
CA MET A 1 43.25 48.81 -37.68
C MET A 1 41.97 48.19 -38.25
N TYR A 2 40.86 48.21 -37.47
CA TYR A 2 39.50 47.66 -37.71
C TYR A 2 39.42 46.11 -37.79
N ARG A 3 38.93 45.32 -36.82
CA ARG A 3 37.85 45.39 -35.80
C ARG A 3 36.47 45.70 -36.38
N TRP A 4 35.69 44.64 -36.64
CA TRP A 4 34.29 44.39 -36.23
C TRP A 4 33.90 42.99 -36.74
N SER A 5 33.92 41.97 -35.89
CA SER A 5 32.75 41.50 -35.12
C SER A 5 31.52 41.29 -36.00
N LEU A 6 31.15 40.02 -36.21
CA LEU A 6 29.78 39.53 -36.04
C LEU A 6 29.87 38.00 -35.93
N PHE A 7 30.00 37.54 -34.69
CA PHE A 7 29.73 36.16 -34.30
C PHE A 7 28.29 35.84 -34.73
N ALA A 8 28.13 34.94 -35.69
CA ALA A 8 26.84 34.36 -36.00
C ALA A 8 26.43 33.46 -34.83
N LEU A 9 25.74 34.08 -33.86
CA LEU A 9 25.10 33.40 -32.76
C LEU A 9 23.98 32.51 -33.31
N LEU A 10 24.31 31.23 -33.46
CA LEU A 10 23.37 30.12 -33.55
C LEU A 10 22.61 30.01 -32.22
N PHE A 11 21.59 30.85 -32.03
CA PHE A 11 20.56 30.62 -31.02
C PHE A 11 19.42 29.84 -31.66
N VAL A 12 19.65 28.55 -31.89
CA VAL A 12 18.56 27.58 -32.05
C VAL A 12 17.98 27.39 -30.65
N THR A 13 16.98 28.20 -30.31
CA THR A 13 16.19 27.98 -29.09
C THR A 13 15.37 26.72 -29.30
N CYS A 14 15.94 25.59 -28.89
CA CYS A 14 15.19 24.36 -28.72
C CYS A 14 14.17 24.63 -27.61
N MET A 15 12.92 24.93 -27.99
CA MET A 15 11.81 24.84 -27.06
C MET A 15 11.68 23.36 -26.71
N GLU A 16 12.31 22.96 -25.61
CA GLU A 16 12.04 21.68 -24.97
C GLU A 16 10.59 21.67 -24.53
N VAL A 17 9.73 21.15 -25.41
CA VAL A 17 8.38 20.75 -25.05
C VAL A 17 8.55 19.60 -24.06
N SER A 18 8.41 19.92 -22.77
CA SER A 18 8.29 18.95 -21.69
C SER A 18 7.05 18.10 -21.94
N ILE A 19 7.21 16.99 -22.67
CA ILE A 19 6.17 15.96 -22.82
C ILE A 19 5.95 15.37 -21.43
N GLN A 20 4.94 15.87 -20.70
CA GLN A 20 4.40 15.16 -19.55
C GLN A 20 3.80 13.86 -20.07
N LYS A 21 4.55 12.76 -19.89
CA LYS A 21 4.07 11.39 -20.07
C LYS A 21 2.94 11.16 -19.05
N LYS A 22 1.70 11.52 -19.41
CA LYS A 22 0.53 10.92 -18.77
C LYS A 22 0.52 9.46 -19.19
N THR A 23 1.07 8.60 -18.34
CA THR A 23 0.88 7.16 -18.45
C THR A 23 -0.62 6.90 -18.42
N LYS A 24 -1.18 6.49 -19.56
CA LYS A 24 -2.50 5.87 -19.62
C LYS A 24 -2.41 4.62 -18.75
N GLN A 25 -2.97 4.69 -17.53
CA GLN A 25 -3.19 3.50 -16.73
C GLN A 25 -4.12 2.57 -17.52
N GLY A 26 -3.78 1.28 -17.56
CA GLY A 26 -4.67 0.26 -18.11
C GLY A 26 -5.96 0.12 -17.28
N PRO A 27 -6.82 -0.87 -17.58
CA PRO A 27 -7.97 -1.16 -16.74
C PRO A 27 -7.53 -1.30 -15.27
N GLN A 28 -8.25 -0.67 -14.34
CA GLN A 28 -7.93 -0.79 -12.93
C GLN A 28 -8.18 -2.24 -12.47
N THR A 29 -7.11 -2.93 -12.10
CA THR A 29 -7.18 -4.25 -11.46
C THR A 29 -7.48 -4.09 -9.97
N LEU A 30 -8.10 -5.09 -9.35
CA LEU A 30 -8.34 -5.08 -7.89
C LEU A 30 -7.03 -5.03 -7.09
N SER A 31 -5.94 -5.58 -7.62
CA SER A 31 -4.62 -5.52 -7.00
C SER A 31 -4.05 -4.11 -6.92
N ARG A 32 -4.41 -3.24 -7.87
CA ARG A 32 -3.87 -1.88 -8.02
C ARG A 32 -2.33 -1.83 -7.99
N GLY A 33 -1.68 -2.92 -8.42
CA GLY A 33 -0.22 -3.08 -8.44
C GLY A 33 0.42 -3.55 -7.12
N TRP A 34 -0.35 -4.04 -6.16
CA TRP A 34 0.16 -4.66 -4.93
C TRP A 34 0.66 -6.10 -5.15
N ASP A 35 -0.08 -6.90 -5.93
CA ASP A 35 0.35 -8.10 -6.66
C ASP A 35 -0.89 -8.65 -7.40
N ASP A 36 -0.76 -9.03 -8.66
CA ASP A 36 -1.87 -9.60 -9.44
C ASP A 36 -2.14 -11.08 -9.10
N ASP A 37 -1.18 -11.77 -8.48
CA ASP A 37 -1.33 -13.18 -8.08
C ASP A 37 -2.06 -13.35 -6.73
N ILE A 38 -2.23 -12.26 -5.97
CA ILE A 38 -3.07 -12.26 -4.76
C ILE A 38 -4.55 -12.24 -5.15
N THR A 39 -5.36 -13.09 -4.50
CA THR A 39 -6.82 -13.01 -4.60
C THR A 39 -7.35 -11.88 -3.70
N TRP A 40 -7.70 -10.75 -4.31
CA TRP A 40 -8.19 -9.56 -3.60
C TRP A 40 -9.72 -9.57 -3.46
N VAL A 41 -10.21 -9.28 -2.26
CA VAL A 41 -11.64 -8.98 -2.03
C VAL A 41 -11.94 -7.52 -2.38
N GLN A 42 -13.17 -7.22 -2.77
CA GLN A 42 -13.52 -5.92 -3.34
C GLN A 42 -13.97 -4.92 -2.27
N THR A 43 -14.69 -5.38 -1.25
CA THR A 43 -15.31 -4.53 -0.23
C THR A 43 -14.94 -4.94 1.19
N TYR A 44 -15.09 -4.03 2.15
CA TYR A 44 -14.81 -4.33 3.55
C TYR A 44 -15.80 -5.34 4.13
N ASP A 45 -17.08 -5.23 3.80
CA ASP A 45 -18.11 -6.17 4.26
C ASP A 45 -17.86 -7.60 3.75
N GLU A 46 -17.52 -7.74 2.47
CA GLU A 46 -17.08 -9.01 1.88
C GLU A 46 -15.85 -9.56 2.61
N ALA A 47 -14.85 -8.71 2.86
CA ALA A 47 -13.63 -9.10 3.56
C ALA A 47 -13.92 -9.64 4.96
N LEU A 48 -14.83 -9.00 5.71
CA LEU A 48 -15.22 -9.45 7.06
C LEU A 48 -15.96 -10.80 7.03
N MET A 49 -16.85 -11.01 6.06
CA MET A 49 -17.52 -12.29 5.87
C MET A 49 -16.51 -13.39 5.52
N THR A 50 -15.68 -13.19 4.50
CA THR A 50 -14.67 -14.15 4.05
C THR A 50 -13.65 -14.47 5.15
N MET A 51 -13.22 -13.47 5.93
CA MET A 51 -12.32 -13.65 7.09
C MET A 51 -12.93 -14.59 8.13
N THR A 52 -14.21 -14.38 8.46
CA THR A 52 -14.93 -15.16 9.47
C THR A 52 -15.17 -16.61 9.03
N GLU A 53 -15.49 -16.81 7.76
CA GLU A 53 -15.73 -18.13 7.14
C GLU A 53 -14.45 -18.93 6.98
N SER A 54 -13.40 -18.31 6.42
CA SER A 54 -12.13 -18.98 6.12
C SER A 54 -11.23 -19.16 7.36
N LYS A 55 -11.55 -18.48 8.47
CA LYS A 55 -10.70 -18.41 9.67
C LYS A 55 -9.28 -17.91 9.40
N LYS A 56 -9.12 -17.09 8.36
CA LYS A 56 -7.90 -16.34 8.07
C LYS A 56 -8.07 -14.91 8.54
N PRO A 57 -7.07 -14.26 9.15
CA PRO A 57 -7.13 -12.84 9.47
C PRO A 57 -7.22 -11.98 8.19
N LEU A 58 -7.81 -10.80 8.32
CA LEU A 58 -7.89 -9.81 7.25
C LEU A 58 -6.73 -8.84 7.34
N MET A 59 -6.09 -8.57 6.22
CA MET A 59 -5.12 -7.48 6.05
C MET A 59 -5.74 -6.37 5.21
N VAL A 60 -5.86 -5.18 5.79
CA VAL A 60 -6.44 -4.01 5.12
C VAL A 60 -5.34 -3.00 4.83
N ILE A 61 -5.20 -2.65 3.54
CA ILE A 61 -4.20 -1.70 3.06
C ILE A 61 -4.90 -0.44 2.54
N HIS A 62 -4.85 0.65 3.31
CA HIS A 62 -5.28 1.97 2.84
C HIS A 62 -4.12 2.65 2.10
N HIS A 63 -4.37 3.08 0.87
CA HIS A 63 -3.37 3.72 0.03
C HIS A 63 -3.98 4.75 -0.91
N MET A 64 -3.15 5.52 -1.61
CA MET A 64 -3.60 6.39 -2.70
C MET A 64 -2.69 6.20 -3.90
N GLU A 65 -3.26 6.25 -5.11
CA GLU A 65 -2.49 6.11 -6.35
C GLU A 65 -1.47 7.24 -6.50
N ASP A 66 -1.86 8.47 -6.18
CA ASP A 66 -1.02 9.68 -6.30
C ASP A 66 -0.27 10.02 -5.00
N CYS A 67 0.15 9.01 -4.25
CA CYS A 67 0.95 9.19 -3.03
C CYS A 67 2.33 8.52 -3.20
N PRO A 68 3.45 9.28 -3.18
CA PRO A 68 4.79 8.71 -3.33
C PRO A 68 5.14 7.64 -2.29
N HIS A 69 4.68 7.81 -1.05
CA HIS A 69 4.89 6.82 0.02
C HIS A 69 4.12 5.52 -0.23
N SER A 70 2.87 5.63 -0.70
CA SER A 70 2.05 4.47 -1.08
C SER A 70 2.66 3.71 -2.25
N GLN A 71 3.08 4.42 -3.31
CA GLN A 71 3.73 3.83 -4.47
C GLN A 71 5.03 3.10 -4.10
N ALA A 72 5.86 3.71 -3.25
CA ALA A 72 7.12 3.13 -2.82
C ALA A 72 6.90 1.85 -1.99
N LEU A 73 5.98 1.89 -1.01
CA LEU A 73 5.66 0.72 -0.20
C LEU A 73 5.06 -0.40 -1.06
N LYS A 74 4.13 -0.07 -1.96
CA LYS A 74 3.51 -1.02 -2.88
C LYS A 74 4.54 -1.77 -3.72
N LYS A 75 5.51 -1.05 -4.30
CA LYS A 75 6.60 -1.67 -5.07
C LYS A 75 7.46 -2.60 -4.20
N ALA A 76 7.75 -2.22 -2.97
CA ALA A 76 8.55 -3.04 -2.05
C ALA A 76 7.78 -4.29 -1.59
N PHE A 77 6.47 -4.16 -1.35
CA PHE A 77 5.57 -5.25 -1.02
C PHE A 77 5.47 -6.27 -2.15
N ALA A 78 5.26 -5.81 -3.39
CA ALA A 78 5.20 -6.66 -4.58
C ALA A 78 6.52 -7.41 -4.84
N ALA A 79 7.66 -6.84 -4.44
CA ALA A 79 8.97 -7.44 -4.68
C ALA A 79 9.40 -8.46 -3.61
N ASP A 80 8.75 -8.49 -2.44
CA ASP A 80 9.16 -9.34 -1.32
C ASP A 80 8.39 -10.66 -1.29
N LYS A 81 9.09 -11.75 -1.62
CA LYS A 81 8.50 -13.09 -1.72
C LYS A 81 7.85 -13.58 -0.42
N ALA A 82 8.45 -13.26 0.74
CA ALA A 82 7.93 -13.74 2.02
C ALA A 82 6.63 -13.03 2.39
N VAL A 83 6.51 -11.74 2.07
CA VAL A 83 5.26 -11.00 2.22
C VAL A 83 4.21 -11.48 1.23
N GLN A 84 4.58 -11.76 -0.03
CA GLN A 84 3.66 -12.31 -1.03
C GLN A 84 3.09 -13.68 -0.61
N GLU A 85 3.96 -14.59 -0.18
CA GLU A 85 3.55 -15.92 0.30
C GLU A 85 2.57 -15.82 1.46
N LEU A 86 2.89 -15.00 2.48
CA LEU A 86 1.97 -14.75 3.59
C LEU A 86 0.63 -14.17 3.09
N ALA A 87 0.66 -13.16 2.23
CA ALA A 87 -0.54 -12.51 1.72
C ALA A 87 -1.45 -13.46 0.94
N GLN A 88 -0.88 -14.35 0.12
CA GLN A 88 -1.64 -15.31 -0.69
C GLN A 88 -2.20 -16.46 0.17
N GLU A 89 -1.39 -16.99 1.09
CA GLU A 89 -1.71 -18.23 1.79
C GLU A 89 -2.48 -18.00 3.10
N ASP A 90 -2.17 -16.93 3.83
CA ASP A 90 -2.56 -16.78 5.23
C ASP A 90 -3.58 -15.67 5.51
N PHE A 91 -3.85 -14.78 4.54
CA PHE A 91 -4.70 -13.61 4.77
C PHE A 91 -5.85 -13.52 3.77
N VAL A 92 -6.96 -12.93 4.24
CA VAL A 92 -7.90 -12.25 3.35
C VAL A 92 -7.32 -10.89 3.04
N MET A 93 -7.18 -10.56 1.76
CA MET A 93 -6.44 -9.38 1.31
C MET A 93 -7.38 -8.31 0.75
N LEU A 94 -7.38 -7.13 1.37
CA LEU A 94 -8.15 -5.97 0.93
C LEU A 94 -7.24 -4.75 0.78
N ASN A 95 -7.37 -4.03 -0.33
CA ASN A 95 -6.77 -2.70 -0.48
C ASN A 95 -7.84 -1.67 -0.84
N LEU A 96 -7.76 -0.51 -0.22
CA LEU A 96 -8.74 0.57 -0.29
C LEU A 96 -8.06 1.89 -0.66
N ILE A 97 -8.67 2.61 -1.60
CA ILE A 97 -8.32 4.01 -1.90
C ILE A 97 -9.14 4.98 -1.04
N HIS A 98 -10.36 4.58 -0.70
CA HIS A 98 -11.29 5.36 0.10
C HIS A 98 -11.43 4.76 1.49
N GLU A 99 -11.60 5.63 2.49
CA GLU A 99 -11.78 5.22 3.88
C GLU A 99 -13.09 4.46 4.08
N THR A 100 -13.09 3.57 5.07
CA THR A 100 -14.30 2.86 5.53
C THR A 100 -15.09 3.71 6.53
N SER A 101 -16.34 3.32 6.79
CA SER A 101 -17.12 3.87 7.91
C SER A 101 -16.68 3.38 9.29
N ASP A 102 -15.87 2.31 9.36
CA ASP A 102 -15.37 1.75 10.62
C ASP A 102 -14.22 2.61 11.20
N PRO A 103 -14.42 3.30 12.33
CA PRO A 103 -13.39 4.14 12.93
C PRO A 103 -12.22 3.32 13.49
N ASN A 104 -12.39 2.02 13.74
CA ASN A 104 -11.33 1.16 14.25
C ASN A 104 -10.22 0.91 13.20
N LEU A 105 -10.49 1.22 11.92
CA LEU A 105 -9.49 1.18 10.84
C LEU A 105 -8.67 2.47 10.71
N ALA A 106 -8.88 3.46 11.58
CA ALA A 106 -8.12 4.71 11.63
C ALA A 106 -7.87 5.20 13.08
N PRO A 107 -7.35 4.33 13.99
CA PRO A 107 -7.25 4.65 15.42
C PRO A 107 -6.30 5.82 15.73
N ASP A 108 -5.36 6.13 14.83
CA ASP A 108 -4.44 7.27 14.92
C ASP A 108 -4.51 8.21 13.71
N GLY A 109 -5.61 8.16 12.94
CA GLY A 109 -5.91 9.07 11.84
C GLY A 109 -5.94 8.43 10.44
N HIS A 110 -6.29 9.25 9.44
CA HIS A 110 -6.58 8.84 8.06
C HIS A 110 -5.43 9.09 7.08
N TYR A 111 -4.19 8.83 7.50
CA TYR A 111 -3.01 8.97 6.63
C TYR A 111 -2.81 7.72 5.76
N VAL A 112 -2.03 7.87 4.67
CA VAL A 112 -1.65 6.76 3.79
C VAL A 112 -0.13 6.75 3.51
N PRO A 113 0.48 5.56 3.29
CA PRO A 113 -0.13 4.23 3.39
C PRO A 113 -0.32 3.78 4.84
N ARG A 114 -1.36 2.98 5.07
CA ARG A 114 -1.72 2.46 6.38
C ARG A 114 -2.15 1.00 6.28
N ILE A 115 -1.54 0.13 7.07
CA ILE A 115 -1.82 -1.31 7.07
C ILE A 115 -2.31 -1.73 8.45
N LEU A 116 -3.51 -2.29 8.50
CA LEU A 116 -4.10 -2.87 9.71
C LEU A 116 -4.40 -4.35 9.50
N PHE A 117 -4.46 -5.08 10.61
CA PHE A 117 -4.87 -6.47 10.65
C PHE A 117 -6.14 -6.60 11.49
N VAL A 118 -7.09 -7.41 11.02
CA VAL A 118 -8.33 -7.73 11.74
C VAL A 118 -8.36 -9.24 11.98
N ASP A 119 -8.62 -9.62 13.22
CA ASP A 119 -8.78 -11.01 13.64
C ASP A 119 -10.18 -11.54 13.26
N PRO A 120 -10.34 -12.84 12.95
CA PRO A 120 -11.65 -13.47 12.77
C PRO A 120 -12.64 -13.28 13.93
N SER A 121 -12.19 -12.85 15.12
CA SER A 121 -13.03 -12.37 16.22
C SER A 121 -13.63 -10.97 16.01
N MET A 122 -13.51 -10.39 14.80
CA MET A 122 -13.90 -9.02 14.46
C MET A 122 -13.17 -7.95 15.27
N THR A 123 -11.92 -8.24 15.68
CA THR A 123 -11.11 -7.35 16.49
C THR A 123 -9.93 -6.81 15.67
N VAL A 124 -9.80 -5.48 15.58
CA VAL A 124 -8.62 -4.85 15.00
C VAL A 124 -7.41 -5.09 15.92
N ARG A 125 -6.32 -5.60 15.36
CA ARG A 125 -5.06 -5.91 16.05
C ARG A 125 -4.21 -4.65 16.22
N ALA A 126 -4.71 -3.70 17.00
CA ALA A 126 -4.12 -2.38 17.20
C ALA A 126 -2.72 -2.41 17.85
N GLU A 127 -2.31 -3.53 18.45
CA GLU A 127 -0.97 -3.72 18.99
C GLU A 127 0.10 -4.00 17.91
N LEU A 128 -0.31 -4.32 16.68
CA LEU A 128 0.58 -4.64 15.55
C LEU A 128 1.01 -3.39 14.79
N VAL A 129 1.82 -2.57 15.44
CA VAL A 129 2.29 -1.29 14.93
C VAL A 129 3.61 -1.39 14.14
N GLY A 130 3.80 -0.45 13.21
CA GLY A 130 5.04 -0.12 12.53
C GLY A 130 6.06 0.56 13.46
N LYS A 131 6.98 1.32 12.89
CA LYS A 131 8.12 1.91 13.63
C LYS A 131 7.93 3.37 14.04
N TYR A 132 6.85 4.01 13.59
CA TYR A 132 6.70 5.46 13.67
C TYR A 132 5.58 5.80 14.66
N SER A 133 5.91 6.39 15.80
CA SER A 133 4.93 6.69 16.86
C SER A 133 3.86 7.71 16.45
N ASN A 134 4.17 8.57 15.48
CA ASN A 134 3.24 9.56 14.94
C ASN A 134 2.35 9.03 13.82
N HIS A 135 2.64 7.83 13.30
CA HIS A 135 1.90 7.14 12.25
C HIS A 135 2.06 5.63 12.46
N MET A 136 1.41 5.11 13.50
CA MET A 136 1.68 3.79 14.06
C MET A 136 1.47 2.65 13.07
N PHE A 137 0.64 2.82 12.05
CA PHE A 137 0.27 1.77 11.08
C PHE A 137 0.89 1.99 9.70
N THR A 138 1.83 2.94 9.56
CA THR A 138 2.58 3.13 8.31
C THR A 138 3.87 2.32 8.27
N TYR A 139 4.31 1.99 7.05
CA TYR A 139 5.54 1.25 6.77
C TYR A 139 6.25 1.91 5.59
N LYS A 140 7.58 2.05 5.67
CA LYS A 140 8.41 2.43 4.52
C LYS A 140 8.92 1.18 3.80
N PRO A 141 9.45 1.30 2.57
CA PRO A 141 10.08 0.17 1.87
C PRO A 141 11.11 -0.59 2.70
N SER A 142 11.91 0.11 3.52
CA SER A 142 12.90 -0.49 4.42
C SER A 142 12.29 -1.29 5.58
N ASP A 143 10.98 -1.17 5.81
CA ASP A 143 10.26 -1.79 6.92
C ASP A 143 9.54 -3.07 6.53
N ILE A 144 9.66 -3.53 5.27
CA ILE A 144 9.09 -4.81 4.81
C ILE A 144 9.44 -6.00 5.73
N PRO A 145 10.69 -6.16 6.22
CA PRO A 145 10.98 -7.22 7.19
C PRO A 145 10.22 -7.08 8.52
N HIS A 146 9.89 -5.85 8.93
CA HIS A 146 9.07 -5.60 10.12
C HIS A 146 7.59 -5.86 9.83
N LEU A 147 7.10 -5.47 8.65
CA LEU A 147 5.75 -5.83 8.19
C LEU A 147 5.57 -7.35 8.17
N ALA A 148 6.50 -8.10 7.60
CA ALA A 148 6.47 -9.57 7.59
C ALA A 148 6.43 -10.17 9.01
N LYS A 149 7.13 -9.57 9.98
CA LYS A 149 7.03 -9.97 11.40
C LYS A 149 5.63 -9.71 11.96
N ASN A 150 5.02 -8.58 11.65
CA ASN A 150 3.67 -8.26 12.09
C ASN A 150 2.62 -9.16 11.41
N MET A 151 2.77 -9.48 10.13
CA MET A 151 1.94 -10.48 9.44
C MET A 151 2.04 -11.84 10.14
N LYS A 152 3.25 -12.32 10.44
CA LYS A 152 3.43 -13.58 11.21
C LYS A 152 2.79 -13.54 12.60
N LYS A 153 2.72 -12.38 13.24
CA LYS A 153 1.99 -12.20 14.51
C LYS A 153 0.48 -12.19 14.31
N ALA A 154 -0.03 -11.52 13.27
CA ALA A 154 -1.45 -11.44 12.94
C ALA A 154 -2.02 -12.81 12.54
N LYS A 155 -1.24 -13.64 11.84
CA LYS A 155 -1.57 -15.05 11.53
C LYS A 155 -1.90 -15.87 12.78
N ARG A 156 -1.33 -15.51 13.94
CA ARG A 156 -1.67 -16.15 15.22
C ARG A 156 -2.92 -15.50 15.77
N LEU A 157 -4.03 -16.19 15.59
CA LEU A 157 -5.36 -15.75 15.99
C LEU A 157 -5.44 -15.51 17.49
N LEU A 158 -6.27 -14.55 17.88
CA LEU A 158 -6.62 -14.34 19.27
C LEU A 158 -7.34 -15.59 19.80
N HIS A 159 -6.97 -16.04 21.00
CA HIS A 159 -7.67 -17.14 21.63
C HIS A 159 -9.01 -16.59 22.12
N THR A 160 -10.11 -17.18 21.67
CA THR A 160 -11.38 -17.11 22.40
C THR A 160 -11.20 -17.92 23.66
N GLU A 161 -10.88 -17.26 24.78
CA GLU A 161 -11.17 -17.81 26.09
C GLU A 161 -12.69 -18.05 26.11
N LEU A 162 -13.10 -19.32 26.01
CA LEU A 162 -14.48 -19.77 26.19
C LEU A 162 -14.72 -20.11 27.66
#